data_AF-A0A212TPR2-F1
#
_entry.id   AF-A0A212TPR2-F1
#
_cell.length_a   1.000
_cell.length_b   1.000
_cell.length_c   1.000
_cell.angle_alpha   90.00
_cell.angle_beta   90.00
_cell.angle_gamma   90.00
#
_symmetry.space_group_name_H-M   'P 1'
#
loop_
_entity.id
_entity.type
_entity.pdbx_description
1 polymer ?
#
loop_
_entity_poly.entity_id
_entity_poly.type
_entity_poly.pdbx_seq_one_letter_code
_entity_poly.pdbx_strand_id
1 'polypeptide(L)'
;MLLSAIRRLWALSLCILLSWPVLADKAPPAPIKIGTVTKADFEASPAGTDSTATPAEYLCDYGTTKMIGGNGAFQVVFERTARLKIHQKAGYEYATVRVQLYTKDGKAERLTNLKGFTYNLL
;
A
#
# COMPACT_ATOMS: atom_id res chain seq x y z
N MET A 1 42.59 3.68 -36.04
CA MET A 1 42.13 4.48 -34.88
C MET A 1 40.63 4.81 -34.92
N LEU A 2 40.05 5.10 -36.10
CA LEU A 2 38.60 5.39 -36.22
C LEU A 2 37.69 4.19 -35.85
N LEU A 3 38.02 2.98 -36.32
CA LEU A 3 37.23 1.77 -36.07
C LEU A 3 37.12 1.39 -34.59
N SER A 4 38.20 1.59 -33.83
CA SER A 4 38.24 1.35 -32.38
C SER A 4 37.43 2.38 -31.59
N ALA A 5 37.35 3.62 -32.06
CA ALA A 5 36.53 4.66 -31.44
C ALA A 5 35.03 4.41 -31.66
N ILE A 6 34.66 4.01 -32.89
CA ILE A 6 33.30 3.61 -33.24
C ILE A 6 32.88 2.41 -32.37
N ARG A 7 33.70 1.37 -32.27
CA ARG A 7 33.38 0.17 -31.47
C ARG A 7 33.20 0.45 -29.97
N ARG A 8 33.91 1.45 -29.43
CA ARG A 8 33.74 1.94 -28.05
C ARG A 8 32.43 2.73 -27.86
N LEU A 9 32.04 3.53 -28.86
CA LEU A 9 30.75 4.25 -28.87
C LEU A 9 29.55 3.28 -28.93
N TRP A 10 29.64 2.22 -29.73
CA TRP A 10 28.62 1.16 -29.76
C TRP A 10 28.51 0.41 -28.42
N ALA A 11 29.64 0.13 -27.78
CA ALA A 11 29.65 -0.51 -26.45
C ALA A 11 29.02 0.39 -25.37
N LEU A 12 29.32 1.70 -25.38
CA LEU A 12 28.72 2.66 -24.45
C LEU A 12 27.21 2.83 -24.66
N SER A 13 26.77 2.88 -25.93
CA SER A 13 25.34 2.95 -26.27
C SER A 13 24.57 1.70 -25.82
N LEU A 14 25.17 0.51 -25.96
CA LEU A 14 24.60 -0.75 -25.48
C LEU A 14 24.48 -0.77 -23.94
N CYS A 15 25.46 -0.24 -23.21
CA CYS A 15 25.39 -0.12 -21.75
C CYS A 15 24.28 0.84 -21.29
N ILE A 16 24.02 1.93 -22.03
CA ILE A 16 22.95 2.89 -21.72
C ILE A 16 21.56 2.30 -22.02
N LEU A 17 21.44 1.47 -23.06
CA LEU A 17 20.18 0.78 -23.39
C LEU A 17 19.84 -0.32 -22.36
N LEU A 18 20.85 -0.97 -21.78
CA LEU A 18 20.67 -2.02 -20.77
C LEU A 18 20.38 -1.49 -19.37
N SER A 19 20.66 -0.22 -19.06
CA SER A 19 20.38 0.39 -17.74
C SER A 19 18.97 0.99 -17.63
N TRP A 20 18.21 1.09 -18.73
CA TRP A 20 16.87 1.68 -18.76
C TRP A 20 15.79 1.03 -17.85
N PRO A 21 15.76 -0.31 -17.61
CA PRO A 21 14.70 -0.89 -16.80
C PRO A 21 14.83 -0.61 -15.29
N VAL A 22 15.96 -0.01 -14.84
CA VAL A 22 16.20 0.28 -13.42
C VAL A 22 15.33 1.43 -12.89
N LEU A 23 14.72 2.24 -13.76
CA LEU A 23 13.85 3.35 -13.38
C LEU A 23 12.36 2.98 -13.26
N ALA A 24 12.01 1.70 -13.37
CA ALA A 24 10.63 1.25 -13.16
C ALA A 24 10.29 1.22 -11.66
N ASP A 25 9.92 2.39 -11.11
CA ASP A 25 9.45 2.49 -9.72
C ASP A 25 8.11 1.76 -9.57
N LYS A 26 8.16 0.57 -8.94
CA LYS A 26 6.96 -0.11 -8.45
C LYS A 26 6.55 0.57 -7.15
N ALA A 27 5.25 0.78 -6.96
CA ALA A 27 4.73 1.21 -5.68
C ALA A 27 5.22 0.23 -4.58
N PRO A 28 5.80 0.73 -3.47
CA PRO A 28 6.25 -0.13 -2.40
C PRO A 28 5.06 -0.94 -1.85
N PRO A 29 5.27 -2.18 -1.39
CA PRO A 29 4.21 -2.94 -0.75
C PRO A 29 3.76 -2.23 0.53
N ALA A 30 2.56 -2.56 1.00
CA ALA A 30 2.08 -2.06 2.29
C ALA A 30 3.13 -2.33 3.39
N PRO A 31 3.41 -1.35 4.25
CA PRO A 31 4.45 -1.47 5.28
C PRO A 31 4.10 -2.52 6.35
N ILE A 32 2.86 -3.02 6.35
CA ILE A 32 2.39 -4.09 7.24
C ILE A 32 1.84 -5.26 6.44
N LYS A 33 2.04 -6.47 6.95
CA LYS A 33 1.41 -7.68 6.45
C LYS A 33 0.17 -8.01 7.28
N ILE A 34 -0.97 -8.15 6.61
CA ILE A 34 -2.21 -8.59 7.28
C ILE A 34 -1.99 -9.99 7.88
N GLY A 35 -2.43 -10.16 9.14
CA GLY A 35 -2.32 -11.42 9.87
C GLY A 35 -1.07 -11.55 10.75
N THR A 36 -0.06 -10.70 10.57
CA THR A 36 1.15 -10.69 11.41
C THR A 36 1.09 -9.53 12.39
N VAL A 37 0.93 -9.85 13.67
CA VAL A 37 0.94 -8.88 14.78
C VAL A 37 2.02 -9.30 15.77
N THR A 38 2.80 -8.33 16.21
CA THR A 38 3.91 -8.49 17.14
C THR A 38 3.62 -7.77 18.45
N LYS A 39 4.35 -8.08 19.52
CA LYS A 39 4.19 -7.39 20.81
C LYS A 39 4.48 -5.89 20.69
N ALA A 40 5.44 -5.50 19.85
CA ALA A 40 5.79 -4.11 19.59
C ALA A 40 4.61 -3.28 19.05
N ASP A 41 3.67 -3.89 18.31
CA ASP A 41 2.45 -3.21 17.83
C ASP A 41 1.54 -2.73 19.00
N PHE A 42 1.70 -3.31 20.20
CA PHE A 42 0.94 -2.94 21.38
C PHE A 42 1.71 -2.01 22.34
N GLU A 43 3.02 -1.88 22.17
CA GLU A 43 3.85 -0.97 22.98
C GLU A 43 3.45 0.49 22.74
N ALA A 44 3.64 1.34 23.74
CA ALA A 44 3.32 2.75 23.63
C ALA A 44 4.17 3.41 22.54
N SER A 45 3.52 4.20 21.66
CA SER A 45 4.25 4.98 20.66
C SER A 45 5.24 5.91 21.39
N PRO A 46 6.51 6.01 20.94
CA PRO A 46 7.50 6.87 21.60
C PRO A 46 7.18 8.37 21.49
N ALA A 47 6.17 8.76 20.73
CA ALA A 47 5.66 10.12 20.67
C ALA A 47 4.68 10.37 21.82
N GLY A 48 5.08 11.18 22.79
CA GLY A 48 4.35 11.56 24.01
C GLY A 48 3.02 12.28 23.78
N THR A 49 2.06 11.62 23.14
CA THR A 49 0.67 12.02 23.16
C THR A 49 0.07 11.39 24.40
N ASP A 50 -0.40 12.24 25.31
CA ASP A 50 -1.12 11.86 26.52
C ASP A 50 -2.16 10.78 26.17
N SER A 51 -1.89 9.53 26.54
CA SER A 51 -2.67 8.34 26.13
C SER A 51 -4.13 8.41 26.60
N THR A 52 -4.40 9.34 27.52
CA THR A 52 -5.70 9.71 28.05
C THR A 52 -6.57 10.48 27.03
N ALA A 53 -5.96 11.19 26.06
CA ALA A 53 -6.69 12.04 25.11
C ALA A 53 -6.97 11.37 23.75
N THR A 54 -6.16 10.39 23.33
CA THR A 54 -6.27 9.78 22.00
C THR A 54 -7.05 8.46 22.06
N PRO A 55 -8.29 8.39 21.56
CA PRO A 55 -9.12 7.20 21.67
C PRO A 55 -8.64 6.01 20.82
N ALA A 56 -7.99 6.29 19.69
CA ALA A 56 -7.38 5.30 18.79
C ALA A 56 -6.28 5.95 17.92
N GLU A 57 -5.33 5.14 17.44
CA GLU A 57 -4.20 5.56 16.60
C GLU A 57 -4.05 4.62 15.40
N TYR A 58 -3.90 5.17 14.19
CA TYR A 58 -3.57 4.37 13.01
C TYR A 58 -2.07 4.05 12.99
N LEU A 59 -1.72 2.79 13.25
CA LEU A 59 -0.35 2.29 13.08
C LEU A 59 0.03 2.16 11.60
N CYS A 60 -0.98 2.00 10.74
CA CYS A 60 -0.82 2.03 9.29
C CYS A 60 -2.15 2.44 8.65
N ASP A 61 -2.08 3.32 7.66
CA ASP A 61 -3.12 3.52 6.65
C ASP A 61 -2.44 3.68 5.29
N TYR A 62 -2.51 2.64 4.47
CA TYR A 62 -1.77 2.55 3.22
C TYR A 62 -2.68 2.11 2.07
N GLY A 63 -2.76 2.94 1.03
CA GLY A 63 -3.55 2.70 -0.17
C GLY A 63 -2.66 2.53 -1.39
N THR A 64 -3.00 1.59 -2.26
CA THR A 64 -2.37 1.42 -3.58
C THR A 64 -3.43 1.36 -4.66
N THR A 65 -3.09 1.91 -5.82
CA THR A 65 -3.93 1.86 -7.02
C THR A 65 -3.12 1.24 -8.14
N LYS A 66 -3.70 0.25 -8.81
CA LYS A 66 -3.10 -0.39 -9.97
C LYS A 66 -4.10 -0.47 -11.12
N MET A 67 -3.61 -0.31 -12.34
CA MET A 67 -4.40 -0.57 -13.54
C MET A 67 -4.12 -2.00 -14.00
N ILE A 68 -5.19 -2.79 -14.13
CA ILE A 68 -5.11 -4.13 -14.70
C ILE A 68 -5.78 -4.12 -16.08
N GLY A 69 -5.09 -4.66 -17.08
CA GLY A 69 -5.64 -4.88 -18.42
C GLY A 69 -6.17 -6.30 -18.56
N GLY A 70 -7.35 -6.46 -19.18
CA GLY A 70 -7.93 -7.77 -19.48
C GLY A 70 -9.24 -7.67 -20.26
N ASN A 71 -9.50 -8.62 -21.15
CA ASN A 71 -10.71 -8.70 -21.99
C ASN A 71 -11.03 -7.40 -22.76
N GLY A 72 -10.01 -6.74 -23.32
CA GLY A 72 -10.18 -5.52 -24.12
C GLY A 72 -10.53 -4.25 -23.32
N ALA A 73 -10.43 -4.30 -21.99
CA ALA A 73 -10.67 -3.14 -21.12
C ALA A 73 -9.59 -3.00 -20.04
N PHE A 74 -9.51 -1.80 -19.48
CA PHE A 74 -8.71 -1.52 -18.28
C PHE A 74 -9.63 -1.40 -17.07
N GLN A 75 -9.17 -1.93 -15.95
CA GLN A 75 -9.84 -1.78 -14.66
C GLN A 75 -8.86 -1.13 -13.67
N VAL A 76 -9.38 -0.23 -12.85
CA VAL A 76 -8.63 0.36 -11.74
C VAL A 76 -8.95 -0.46 -10.50
N VAL A 77 -7.91 -0.99 -9.85
CA VAL A 77 -8.03 -1.73 -8.60
C VAL A 77 -7.39 -0.90 -7.50
N PHE A 78 -8.19 -0.55 -6.49
CA PHE A 78 -7.74 0.11 -5.28
C PHE A 78 -7.68 -0.90 -4.13
N GLU A 79 -6.53 -0.96 -3.45
CA GLU A 79 -6.30 -1.80 -2.28
C GLU A 79 -5.89 -0.92 -1.10
N ARG A 80 -6.62 -0.98 0.01
CA ARG A 80 -6.30 -0.28 1.26
C ARG A 80 -6.00 -1.28 2.36
N THR A 81 -4.89 -1.06 3.05
CA THR A 81 -4.48 -1.79 4.25
C THR A 81 -4.41 -0.81 5.40
N ALA A 82 -5.18 -1.07 6.45
CA ALA A 82 -5.19 -0.24 7.65
C ALA A 82 -5.01 -1.08 8.91
N ARG A 83 -4.33 -0.54 9.92
CA ARG A 83 -4.20 -1.09 11.26
C ARG A 83 -4.44 0.02 12.27
N LEU A 84 -5.45 -0.20 13.09
CA LEU A 84 -5.87 0.72 14.13
C LEU A 84 -5.55 0.10 15.50
N LYS A 85 -4.86 0.86 16.34
CA LYS A 85 -4.70 0.59 17.76
C LYS A 85 -5.79 1.34 18.52
N ILE A 86 -6.57 0.64 19.33
CA ILE A 86 -7.66 1.24 20.10
C ILE A 86 -7.24 1.29 21.57
N HIS A 87 -7.29 2.48 22.16
CA HIS A 87 -6.90 2.70 23.55
C HIS A 87 -8.09 2.65 24.51
N GLN A 88 -9.25 3.11 24.06
CA GLN A 88 -10.47 3.20 24.88
C GLN A 88 -11.75 3.05 24.03
N LYS A 89 -12.89 2.89 24.69
CA LYS A 89 -14.19 2.62 24.04
C LYS A 89 -14.60 3.66 22.99
N ALA A 90 -14.28 4.94 23.22
CA ALA A 90 -14.52 6.00 22.24
C ALA A 90 -13.79 5.76 20.90
N GLY A 91 -12.74 4.91 20.90
CA GLY A 91 -11.99 4.54 19.71
C GLY A 91 -12.70 3.53 18.80
N TYR A 92 -13.78 2.87 19.26
CA TYR A 92 -14.50 1.87 18.47
C TYR A 92 -15.17 2.46 17.23
N GLU A 93 -15.51 3.75 17.25
CA GLU A 93 -16.07 4.42 16.06
C GLU A 93 -15.09 4.42 14.88
N TYR A 94 -13.78 4.55 15.14
CA TYR A 94 -12.74 4.52 14.11
C TYR A 94 -12.54 3.12 13.50
N ALA A 95 -12.97 2.05 14.19
CA ALA A 95 -12.95 0.69 13.64
C ALA A 95 -14.14 0.41 12.68
N THR A 96 -15.11 1.31 12.63
CA THR A 96 -16.25 1.21 11.71
C THR A 96 -15.90 1.81 10.36
N VAL A 97 -15.64 0.96 9.36
CA VAL A 97 -15.27 1.41 8.01
C VAL A 97 -16.47 1.31 7.06
N ARG A 98 -16.75 2.39 6.33
CA ARG A 98 -17.74 2.42 5.24
C ARG A 98 -17.01 2.54 3.91
N VAL A 99 -17.28 1.62 2.99
CA VAL A 99 -16.73 1.64 1.63
C VAL A 99 -17.85 2.01 0.67
N GLN A 100 -17.75 3.19 0.06
CA GLN A 100 -18.68 3.62 -0.96
C GLN A 100 -18.32 2.94 -2.28
N LEU A 101 -19.30 2.30 -2.93
CA LEU A 101 -19.15 1.73 -4.26
C LEU A 101 -19.96 2.56 -5.25
N TYR A 102 -19.36 2.87 -6.39
CA TYR A 102 -20.01 3.61 -7.46
C TYR A 102 -20.72 2.68 -8.46
N THR A 103 -21.82 3.15 -9.06
CA THR A 103 -22.52 2.43 -10.13
C THR A 103 -22.97 3.44 -11.18
N LYS A 104 -22.68 3.15 -12.46
CA LYS A 104 -23.03 3.99 -13.61
C LYS A 104 -23.08 3.17 -14.90
N ASP A 105 -24.08 3.44 -15.75
CA ASP A 105 -24.22 2.85 -17.09
C ASP A 105 -24.13 1.30 -17.10
N GLY A 106 -24.75 0.65 -16.12
CA GLY A 106 -24.73 -0.81 -15.97
C GLY A 106 -23.40 -1.38 -15.46
N LYS A 107 -22.41 -0.53 -15.16
CA LYS A 107 -21.14 -0.91 -14.52
C LYS A 107 -21.19 -0.57 -13.04
N ALA A 108 -20.80 -1.50 -12.19
CA ALA A 108 -20.73 -1.31 -10.75
C ALA A 108 -19.31 -1.63 -10.24
N GLU A 109 -18.84 -0.81 -9.31
CA GLU A 109 -17.68 -1.13 -8.51
C GLU A 109 -17.99 -2.32 -7.58
N ARG A 110 -16.98 -3.12 -7.31
CA ARG A 110 -17.12 -4.34 -6.51
C ARG A 110 -16.06 -4.33 -5.42
N LEU A 111 -16.51 -4.52 -4.19
CA LEU A 111 -15.60 -4.83 -3.09
C LEU A 111 -15.27 -6.32 -3.14
N THR A 112 -13.99 -6.64 -3.16
CA THR A 112 -13.49 -8.01 -3.16
C THR A 112 -12.34 -8.15 -2.16
N ASN A 113 -12.03 -9.38 -1.74
CA ASN A 113 -10.91 -9.66 -0.84
C ASN A 113 -10.94 -8.89 0.51
N LEU A 114 -12.15 -8.57 1.01
CA LEU A 114 -12.34 -7.93 2.31
C LEU A 114 -11.87 -8.87 3.43
N LYS A 115 -10.93 -8.40 4.25
CA LYS A 115 -10.38 -9.12 5.41
C LYS A 115 -10.31 -8.17 6.60
N GLY A 116 -10.71 -8.65 7.76
CA GLY A 116 -10.64 -7.91 9.01
C GLY A 116 -10.27 -8.86 10.15
N PHE A 117 -9.38 -8.40 11.04
CA PHE A 117 -8.91 -9.15 12.19
C PHE A 117 -8.84 -8.22 13.39
N THR A 118 -9.19 -8.74 14.56
CA THR A 118 -9.05 -8.05 15.84
C THR A 118 -8.15 -8.88 16.73
N TYR A 119 -7.22 -8.22 17.41
CA TYR A 119 -6.29 -8.87 18.32
C TYR A 119 -6.41 -8.19 19.68
N ASN A 120 -6.33 -9.00 20.73
CA ASN A 120 -6.23 -8.54 22.10
C ASN A 120 -5.04 -9.26 22.74
N LEU A 121 -4.28 -8.55 23.57
CA LEU A 121 -3.29 -9.16 24.46
C LEU A 121 -4.04 -9.60 25.73
N LEU A 122 -4.14 -10.92 25.91
CA LEU A 122 -4.53 -11.52 27.19
C LEU A 122 -3.39 -11.42 28.20
#